data_AF-A0A945X5S3-F1
#
_entry.id   AF-A0A945X5S3-F1
#
_cell.length_a   1.000
_cell.length_b   1.000
_cell.length_c   1.000
_cell.angle_alpha   90.00
_cell.angle_beta   90.00
_cell.angle_gamma   90.00
#
_symmetry.space_group_name_H-M   'P 1'
#
loop_
_entity.id
_entity.type
_entity.pdbx_description
1 polymer ?
#
loop_
_entity_poly.entity_id
_entity_poly.type
_entity_poly.pdbx_seq_one_letter_code
_entity_poly.pdbx_strand_id
1 'polypeptide(L)'
;MHILAILGSRNPEGQTACACDALLSGAASKGATSEKVFLATCQLERCRQCEDNGWGLCRTEGRCIIDDEFDLITEKLRNADVVVFANPVYFSGLSESMHAYLHRLGRIGWIREDARPGIEGKPVIGIAVAGGGGAGAPECIHPV
;
A
#
# COMPACT_ATOMS: atom_id res chain seq x y z
N MET A 1 17.49 5.26 -8.06
CA MET A 1 16.50 4.58 -7.20
C MET A 1 15.24 5.41 -7.15
N HIS A 2 14.10 4.80 -7.48
CA HIS A 2 12.78 5.39 -7.40
C HIS A 2 11.99 4.77 -6.24
N ILE A 3 11.46 5.60 -5.35
CA ILE A 3 10.67 5.18 -4.18
C ILE A 3 9.21 5.56 -4.41
N LEU A 4 8.30 4.59 -4.33
CA LEU A 4 6.88 4.86 -4.23
C LEU A 4 6.45 4.85 -2.76
N ALA A 5 5.95 5.97 -2.26
CA ALA A 5 5.33 6.05 -0.95
C ALA A 5 3.81 6.00 -1.09
N ILE A 6 3.19 5.00 -0.48
CA ILE A 6 1.75 4.79 -0.42
C ILE A 6 1.29 5.12 1.00
N LEU A 7 0.45 6.16 1.12
CA LEU A 7 0.01 6.72 2.39
C LEU A 7 -1.46 6.36 2.66
N GLY A 8 -1.72 5.82 3.85
CA GLY A 8 -3.08 5.52 4.34
C GLY A 8 -3.79 6.73 4.95
N SER A 9 -3.06 7.78 5.34
CA SER A 9 -3.63 9.01 5.90
C SER A 9 -4.11 9.96 4.81
N ARG A 10 -5.19 10.71 5.05
CA ARG A 10 -5.69 11.74 4.11
C ARG A 10 -4.91 13.06 4.14
N ASN A 11 -4.36 13.45 5.30
CA ASN A 11 -3.78 14.78 5.48
C ASN A 11 -2.32 14.81 4.97
N PRO A 12 -2.00 15.59 3.91
CA PRO A 12 -0.64 15.74 3.41
C PRO A 12 0.32 16.46 4.36
N GLU A 13 -0.21 17.18 5.35
CA GLU A 13 0.56 17.87 6.40
C GLU A 13 0.46 17.14 7.76
N GLY A 14 -0.14 15.95 7.78
CA GLY A 14 -0.33 15.15 8.99
C GLY A 14 0.96 14.46 9.46
N GLN A 15 0.91 13.87 10.66
CA GLN A 15 2.07 13.20 11.25
C GLN A 15 2.60 12.02 10.42
N THR A 16 1.71 11.21 9.82
CA THR A 16 2.09 10.11 8.92
C THR A 16 2.83 10.63 7.68
N ALA A 17 2.35 11.72 7.08
CA ALA A 17 3.01 12.34 5.94
C ALA A 17 4.37 12.93 6.35
N CYS A 18 4.44 13.63 7.48
CA CYS A 18 5.69 14.18 8.02
C CYS A 18 6.75 13.08 8.28
N ALA A 19 6.35 11.96 8.89
CA ALA A 19 7.25 10.83 9.12
C ALA A 19 7.75 10.21 7.80
N CYS A 20 6.86 10.07 6.81
CA CYS A 20 7.23 9.62 5.47
C CYS A 20 8.19 10.61 4.80
N ASP A 21 7.93 11.92 4.88
CA ASP A 21 8.75 12.96 4.27
C ASP A 21 10.15 13.03 4.87
N ALA A 22 10.30 12.76 6.18
CA ALA A 22 11.62 12.65 6.79
C ALA A 22 12.45 11.50 6.17
N LEU A 23 11.83 10.34 5.95
CA LEU A 23 12.47 9.21 5.28
C LEU A 23 12.82 9.56 3.82
N LEU A 24 11.87 10.12 3.08
CA LEU A 24 12.06 10.47 1.67
C LEU A 24 13.13 11.55 1.50
N SER A 25 13.20 12.53 2.40
CA SER A 25 14.26 13.56 2.44
C SER A 25 15.65 12.94 2.66
N GLY A 26 15.75 11.99 3.60
CA GLY A 26 16.99 11.23 3.81
C GLY A 26 17.42 10.47 2.55
N ALA A 27 16.49 9.79 1.88
CA ALA A 27 16.77 9.09 0.62
C ALA A 27 17.14 10.05 -0.52
N ALA A 28 16.45 11.18 -0.65
CA ALA A 28 16.72 12.20 -1.65
C ALA A 28 18.13 12.81 -1.49
N SER A 29 18.64 12.94 -0.26
CA SER A 29 20.02 13.37 0.01
C SER A 29 21.09 12.42 -0.58
N LYS A 30 20.69 11.20 -0.98
CA LYS A 30 21.53 10.20 -1.65
C LYS A 30 21.17 10.02 -3.13
N GLY A 31 20.37 10.92 -3.71
CA GLY A 31 20.01 10.91 -5.12
C GLY A 31 18.81 10.02 -5.47
N ALA A 32 18.04 9.55 -4.48
CA ALA A 32 16.77 8.88 -4.75
C ALA A 32 15.70 9.87 -5.24
N THR A 33 14.80 9.40 -6.09
CA THR A 33 13.56 10.12 -6.43
C THR A 33 12.39 9.46 -5.73
N SER A 34 11.32 10.21 -5.48
CA SER A 34 10.13 9.65 -4.86
C SER A 34 8.83 10.24 -5.39
N GLU A 35 7.77 9.44 -5.32
CA GLU A 35 6.38 9.83 -5.57
C GLU A 35 5.54 9.45 -4.34
N LYS A 36 4.53 10.27 -4.00
CA LYS A 36 3.56 9.98 -2.92
C LYS A 36 2.17 9.75 -3.49
N VAL A 37 1.52 8.67 -3.05
CA VAL A 37 0.11 8.36 -3.32
C VAL A 37 -0.66 8.37 -2.00
N PHE A 38 -1.69 9.21 -1.91
CA PHE A 38 -2.57 9.28 -0.74
C PHE A 38 -3.83 8.47 -1.01
N LEU A 39 -3.91 7.25 -0.48
CA LEU A 39 -5.00 6.31 -0.81
C LEU A 39 -6.38 6.87 -0.45
N ALA A 40 -6.49 7.65 0.63
CA ALA A 40 -7.74 8.25 1.06
C ALA A 40 -8.27 9.35 0.12
N THR A 41 -7.50 9.77 -0.88
CA THR A 41 -7.93 10.70 -1.94
C THR A 41 -8.20 10.00 -3.27
N CYS A 42 -7.84 8.72 -3.39
CA CYS A 42 -8.05 7.92 -4.60
C CYS A 42 -9.45 7.30 -4.61
N GLN A 43 -9.96 7.05 -5.81
CA GLN A 43 -11.09 6.15 -6.05
C GLN A 43 -10.59 4.71 -5.92
N LEU A 44 -10.76 4.16 -4.71
CA LEU A 44 -10.40 2.80 -4.40
C LEU A 44 -11.55 2.09 -3.69
N GLU A 45 -12.08 1.07 -4.34
CA GLU A 45 -13.13 0.25 -3.77
C GLU A 45 -12.54 -0.93 -2.97
N ARG A 46 -13.26 -1.34 -1.93
CA ARG A 46 -13.05 -2.62 -1.26
C ARG A 46 -13.22 -3.77 -2.27
N CYS A 47 -12.55 -4.89 -2.01
CA CYS A 47 -12.79 -6.11 -2.78
C CYS A 47 -14.27 -6.53 -2.65
N ARG A 48 -14.90 -6.89 -3.78
CA ARG A 48 -16.32 -7.30 -3.85
C ARG A 48 -16.57 -8.78 -3.59
N GLN A 49 -15.51 -9.61 -3.51
CA GLN A 49 -15.62 -11.09 -3.51
C GLN A 49 -16.54 -11.54 -4.66
N CYS A 50 -16.07 -11.34 -5.89
CA CYS A 50 -16.92 -11.30 -7.09
C CYS A 50 -17.74 -12.58 -7.35
N GLU A 51 -17.26 -13.73 -6.86
CA GLU A 51 -17.88 -15.05 -7.02
C GLU A 51 -18.18 -15.69 -5.65
N ASP A 52 -19.10 -16.66 -5.61
CA ASP A 52 -19.52 -17.39 -4.38
C ASP A 52 -18.36 -18.07 -3.64
N ASN A 53 -17.30 -18.41 -4.36
CA ASN A 53 -16.07 -18.98 -3.79
C ASN A 53 -15.17 -17.93 -3.11
N GLY A 54 -15.58 -16.66 -3.09
CA GLY A 54 -14.86 -15.52 -2.52
C GLY A 54 -13.77 -14.93 -3.43
N TRP A 55 -13.61 -15.43 -4.66
CA TRP A 55 -12.62 -15.00 -5.65
C TRP A 55 -13.29 -14.28 -6.84
N GLY A 56 -12.54 -14.17 -7.93
CA GLY A 56 -12.93 -13.54 -9.18
C GLY A 56 -11.75 -13.58 -10.15
N LEU A 57 -11.69 -12.63 -11.08
CA LEU A 57 -10.58 -12.49 -12.03
C LEU A 57 -9.20 -12.38 -11.37
N CYS A 58 -9.12 -11.97 -10.10
CA CYS A 58 -7.85 -11.96 -9.37
C CYS A 58 -7.21 -13.35 -9.26
N ARG A 59 -8.02 -14.41 -9.21
CA ARG A 59 -7.54 -15.80 -9.15
C ARG A 59 -7.23 -16.36 -10.54
N THR A 60 -8.09 -16.09 -11.52
CA THR A 60 -7.97 -16.68 -12.86
C THR A 60 -7.05 -15.90 -13.79
N GLU A 61 -7.04 -14.57 -13.70
CA GLU A 61 -6.32 -13.66 -14.59
C GLU A 61 -5.27 -12.79 -13.88
N GLY A 62 -5.24 -12.76 -12.54
CA GLY A 62 -4.22 -12.01 -11.81
C GLY A 62 -4.42 -10.49 -11.86
N ARG A 63 -5.66 -10.06 -12.10
CA ARG A 63 -6.08 -8.66 -12.13
C ARG A 63 -7.43 -8.47 -11.44
N CYS A 64 -7.75 -7.24 -11.05
CA CYS A 64 -9.08 -6.94 -10.53
C CYS A 64 -10.08 -6.68 -11.67
N ILE A 65 -11.37 -6.97 -11.46
CA ILE A 65 -12.44 -6.56 -12.38
C ILE A 65 -12.96 -5.14 -12.09
N ILE A 66 -12.67 -4.63 -10.89
CA ILE A 66 -13.08 -3.29 -10.47
C ILE A 66 -12.21 -2.29 -11.24
N ASP A 67 -12.85 -1.48 -12.07
CA ASP A 67 -12.23 -0.39 -12.84
C ASP A 67 -12.16 0.86 -11.96
N ASP A 68 -11.06 0.97 -11.22
CA ASP A 68 -10.73 2.09 -10.34
C ASP A 68 -9.20 2.29 -10.28
N GLU A 69 -8.72 3.18 -9.40
CA GLU A 69 -7.30 3.56 -9.41
C GLU A 69 -6.34 2.47 -8.87
N PHE A 70 -6.85 1.29 -8.47
CA PHE A 70 -6.03 0.19 -7.98
C PHE A 70 -4.95 -0.26 -8.98
N ASP A 71 -5.34 -0.44 -10.25
CA ASP A 71 -4.40 -0.93 -11.28
C ASP A 71 -3.31 0.12 -11.54
N LEU A 72 -3.68 1.40 -11.60
CA LEU A 72 -2.72 2.51 -11.75
C LEU A 72 -1.71 2.56 -10.60
N ILE A 73 -2.16 2.42 -9.36
CA ILE A 73 -1.28 2.43 -8.18
C ILE A 73 -0.40 1.17 -8.17
N THR A 74 -0.95 0.02 -8.57
CA THR A 74 -0.21 -1.25 -8.66
C THR A 74 0.89 -1.17 -9.72
N GLU A 75 0.63 -0.56 -10.88
CA GLU A 75 1.65 -0.36 -11.90
C GLU A 75 2.77 0.58 -11.44
N LYS A 76 2.45 1.65 -10.70
CA LYS A 76 3.47 2.47 -10.04
C LYS A 76 4.32 1.64 -9.07
N LEU A 77 3.68 0.77 -8.29
CA LEU A 77 4.37 -0.12 -7.36
C LEU A 77 5.32 -1.07 -8.09
N ARG A 78 4.88 -1.68 -9.20
CA ARG A 78 5.71 -2.58 -10.02
C ARG A 78 6.97 -1.88 -10.52
N ASN A 79 6.83 -0.65 -10.96
CA ASN A 79 7.91 0.16 -11.55
C ASN A 79 8.84 0.83 -10.52
N ALA A 80 8.47 0.88 -9.23
CA ALA A 80 9.33 1.43 -8.19
C ALA A 80 10.46 0.47 -7.80
N ASP A 81 11.60 0.99 -7.36
CA ASP A 81 12.69 0.15 -6.82
C ASP A 81 12.41 -0.25 -5.36
N VAL A 82 11.75 0.63 -4.61
CA VAL A 82 11.40 0.46 -3.19
C VAL A 82 10.00 1.00 -2.94
N VAL A 83 9.24 0.33 -2.07
CA VAL A 83 7.89 0.77 -1.68
C VAL A 83 7.86 1.13 -0.20
N VAL A 84 7.29 2.27 0.13
CA VAL A 84 7.04 2.70 1.51
C VAL A 84 5.54 2.66 1.77
N PHE A 85 5.09 1.87 2.74
CA PHE A 85 3.71 1.91 3.24
C PHE A 85 3.67 2.74 4.52
N ALA A 86 3.19 3.97 4.43
CA ALA A 86 3.06 4.87 5.58
C ALA A 86 1.61 4.95 6.02
N ASN A 87 1.31 4.45 7.21
CA ASN A 87 -0.05 4.27 7.68
C ASN A 87 -0.28 4.88 9.07
N PRO A 88 -1.37 5.63 9.30
CA PRO A 88 -1.80 5.98 10.65
C PRO A 88 -2.42 4.76 11.34
N VAL A 89 -2.08 4.52 12.61
CA VAL A 89 -2.70 3.44 13.38
C VAL A 89 -4.11 3.84 13.78
N TYR A 90 -5.11 3.25 13.12
CA TYR A 90 -6.53 3.44 13.42
C TYR A 90 -7.08 2.16 14.03
N PHE A 91 -7.59 2.25 15.26
CA PHE A 91 -8.13 1.10 16.00
C PHE A 91 -7.19 -0.12 16.04
N SER A 92 -5.91 0.11 16.34
CA SER A 92 -4.84 -0.91 16.33
C SER A 92 -4.57 -1.59 14.98
N GLY A 93 -5.13 -1.07 13.88
CA GLY A 93 -4.98 -1.63 12.55
C GLY A 93 -4.59 -0.61 11.50
N LEU A 94 -4.63 -1.06 10.25
CA LEU A 94 -4.42 -0.19 9.11
C LEU A 94 -5.62 0.75 8.90
N SER A 95 -5.40 1.86 8.21
CA SER A 95 -6.52 2.62 7.65
C SER A 95 -7.33 1.78 6.65
N GLU A 96 -8.60 2.08 6.49
CA GLU A 96 -9.51 1.35 5.60
C GLU A 96 -9.03 1.38 4.14
N SER A 97 -8.49 2.51 3.68
CA SER A 97 -7.93 2.65 2.34
C SER A 97 -6.69 1.78 2.14
N MET A 98 -5.81 1.70 3.15
CA MET A 98 -4.63 0.82 3.10
C MET A 98 -5.04 -0.66 3.12
N HIS A 99 -6.01 -1.03 3.97
CA HIS A 99 -6.59 -2.39 3.97
C HIS A 99 -7.17 -2.75 2.60
N ALA A 100 -7.97 -1.87 2.00
CA ALA A 100 -8.58 -2.11 0.68
C ALA A 100 -7.51 -2.34 -0.40
N TYR A 101 -6.45 -1.53 -0.42
CA TYR A 101 -5.36 -1.68 -1.37
C TYR A 101 -4.59 -2.99 -1.17
N LEU A 102 -4.10 -3.26 0.04
CA LEU A 102 -3.29 -4.44 0.33
C LEU A 102 -4.07 -5.74 0.14
N HIS A 103 -5.37 -5.78 0.50
CA HIS A 103 -6.19 -6.96 0.28
C HIS A 103 -6.37 -7.26 -1.22
N ARG A 104 -6.54 -6.24 -2.06
CA ARG A 104 -6.64 -6.43 -3.51
C ARG A 104 -5.29 -6.80 -4.13
N LEU A 105 -4.20 -6.18 -3.68
CA LEU A 105 -2.83 -6.50 -4.09
C LEU A 105 -2.47 -7.96 -3.78
N GLY A 106 -2.76 -8.40 -2.56
CA GLY A 106 -2.57 -9.79 -2.14
C GLY A 106 -3.38 -10.75 -3.01
N ARG A 107 -4.65 -10.44 -3.29
CA ARG A 107 -5.51 -11.32 -4.10
C ARG A 107 -5.03 -11.53 -5.53
N ILE A 108 -4.50 -10.50 -6.18
CA ILE A 108 -3.98 -10.64 -7.55
C ILE A 108 -2.64 -11.40 -7.58
N GLY A 109 -1.83 -11.29 -6.53
CA GLY A 109 -0.51 -11.91 -6.44
C GLY A 109 -0.46 -13.25 -5.70
N TRP A 110 -1.55 -13.71 -5.06
CA TRP A 110 -1.52 -14.88 -4.18
C TRP A 110 -1.35 -16.21 -4.93
N ILE A 111 -2.20 -16.45 -5.93
CA ILE A 111 -2.24 -17.71 -6.68
C ILE A 111 -1.37 -17.64 -7.94
N ARG A 112 -1.38 -16.51 -8.63
CA ARG A 112 -0.79 -16.36 -9.96
C ARG A 112 0.63 -15.83 -9.89
N GLU A 113 1.60 -16.69 -10.18
CA GLU A 113 3.02 -16.33 -10.23
C GLU A 113 3.35 -15.31 -11.30
N ASP A 114 2.66 -15.34 -12.44
CA ASP A 114 2.83 -14.37 -13.52
C ASP A 114 2.32 -12.97 -13.17
N ALA A 115 1.50 -12.83 -12.12
CA ALA A 115 1.05 -11.55 -11.59
C ALA A 115 1.99 -10.99 -10.49
N ARG A 116 2.96 -11.76 -10.00
CA ARG A 116 3.95 -11.35 -8.98
C ARG A 116 5.13 -10.49 -9.46
N PRO A 117 5.55 -10.46 -10.76
CA PRO A 117 6.70 -9.67 -11.19
C PRO A 117 6.58 -8.19 -10.82
N GLY A 118 7.62 -7.63 -10.18
CA GLY A 118 7.59 -6.26 -9.68
C GLY A 118 6.83 -6.06 -8.37
N ILE A 119 6.21 -7.10 -7.80
CA ILE A 119 5.63 -7.09 -6.45
C ILE A 119 6.47 -7.96 -5.50
N GLU A 120 6.73 -9.21 -5.90
CA GLU A 120 7.50 -10.16 -5.11
C GLU A 120 8.98 -9.77 -5.03
N GLY A 121 9.58 -9.98 -3.85
CA GLY A 121 10.98 -9.66 -3.59
C GLY A 121 11.30 -8.16 -3.55
N LYS A 122 10.31 -7.29 -3.74
CA LYS A 122 10.50 -5.84 -3.69
C LYS A 122 10.89 -5.41 -2.26
N PRO A 123 11.94 -4.59 -2.09
CA PRO A 123 12.21 -3.98 -0.80
C PRO A 123 11.04 -3.11 -0.34
N VAL A 124 10.58 -3.33 0.90
CA VAL A 124 9.45 -2.62 1.50
C VAL A 124 9.85 -2.00 2.83
N ILE A 125 9.38 -0.78 3.10
CA ILE A 125 9.49 -0.12 4.40
C ILE A 125 8.09 0.17 4.92
N GLY A 126 7.76 -0.31 6.12
CA GLY A 126 6.54 0.03 6.83
C GLY A 126 6.76 1.19 7.81
N ILE A 127 5.88 2.19 7.78
CA ILE A 127 5.81 3.26 8.79
C ILE A 127 4.44 3.21 9.42
N ALA A 128 4.38 3.00 10.74
CA ALA A 128 3.16 3.13 11.53
C ALA A 128 3.27 4.32 12.48
N VAL A 129 2.29 5.22 12.42
CA VAL A 129 2.22 6.38 13.31
C VAL A 129 1.02 6.21 14.24
N ALA A 130 1.30 5.95 15.51
CA ALA A 130 0.29 5.82 16.57
C ALA A 130 0.21 7.11 17.40
N GLY A 131 -1.01 7.57 17.68
CA GLY A 131 -1.22 8.73 18.55
C GLY A 131 -1.24 8.40 20.06
N GLY A 132 -1.62 7.17 20.42
CA GLY A 132 -1.67 6.70 21.82
C GLY A 132 -0.34 6.16 22.32
N GLY A 133 -0.36 5.30 23.36
CA GLY A 133 0.85 4.70 23.96
C GLY A 133 1.66 3.75 23.06
N GLY A 134 1.45 3.76 21.74
CA GLY A 134 2.24 3.01 20.76
C GLY A 134 1.94 1.52 20.64
N ALA A 135 1.17 0.92 21.56
CA ALA A 135 0.91 -0.53 21.59
C ALA A 135 0.27 -1.10 20.32
N GLY A 136 -0.53 -0.30 19.60
CA GLY A 136 -1.14 -0.72 18.33
C GLY A 136 -0.21 -0.62 17.11
N ALA A 137 0.99 -0.03 17.24
CA ALA A 137 1.90 0.12 16.10
C ALA A 137 2.54 -1.21 15.65
N PRO A 138 3.03 -2.09 16.56
CA PRO A 138 3.48 -3.43 16.19
C PRO A 138 2.37 -4.25 15.53
N GLU A 139 1.17 -4.26 16.10
CA GLU A 139 0.01 -4.98 15.54
C GLU A 139 -0.36 -4.49 14.14
N CYS A 140 -0.34 -3.17 13.92
CA CYS A 140 -0.68 -2.56 12.64
C CYS A 140 0.24 -2.96 11.48
N ILE A 141 1.52 -3.25 11.74
CA ILE A 141 2.52 -3.56 10.69
C ILE A 141 2.85 -5.05 10.62
N HIS A 142 2.26 -5.87 11.48
CA HIS A 142 2.41 -7.32 11.36
C HIS A 142 1.74 -7.79 10.06
N PRO A 143 2.42 -8.63 9.26
CA PRO A 143 1.83 -9.18 8.05
C PRO A 143 0.60 -10.02 8.42
N VAL A 144 -0.55 -9.65 7.84
CA VAL A 144 -1.75 -10.50 7.75
C VAL A 144 -1.58 -11.57 6.69
#